data_AF-A0A2N0XJ23-F1
#
_entry.id   AF-A0A2N0XJ23-F1
#
_cell.length_a   1.000
_cell.length_b   1.000
_cell.length_c   1.000
_cell.angle_alpha   90.00
_cell.angle_beta   90.00
_cell.angle_gamma   90.00
#
_symmetry.space_group_name_H-M   'P 1'
#
loop_
_entity.id
_entity.type
_entity.pdbx_description
1 polymer ?
#
loop_
_entity_poly.entity_id
_entity_poly.type
_entity_poly.pdbx_seq_one_letter_code
_entity_poly.pdbx_strand_id
1 'polypeptide(L)'
;MNPELRELFEIKQDDEKNNQPTNQNVTTHIITRLALIIFGTLGFVIAMTQAKGWDALGYFFFMMIFHAVWLLFIIIETIFLQGSGKVKLRNVNLVFISVLLIIYGIGSGVFLGRP
;
A
#
# COMPACT_ATOMS: atom_id res chain seq x y z
N MET A 1 39.81 -27.59 -21.20
CA MET A 1 38.90 -27.02 -20.18
C MET A 1 38.84 -28.02 -19.03
N ASN A 2 39.20 -27.62 -17.81
CA ASN A 2 39.34 -28.53 -16.66
C ASN A 2 37.95 -28.88 -16.10
N PRO A 3 37.55 -30.17 -15.98
CA PRO A 3 36.23 -30.58 -15.51
C PRO A 3 35.84 -30.02 -14.13
N GLU A 4 36.80 -29.83 -13.22
CA GLU A 4 36.53 -29.27 -11.88
C GLU A 4 36.07 -27.79 -11.91
N LEU A 5 36.51 -27.02 -12.91
CA LEU A 5 36.04 -25.65 -13.09
C LEU A 5 34.62 -25.63 -13.67
N ARG A 6 34.20 -26.67 -14.38
CA ARG A 6 32.84 -26.78 -14.91
C ARG A 6 31.83 -27.01 -13.79
N GLU A 7 32.16 -27.84 -12.80
CA GLU A 7 31.34 -28.04 -11.60
C GLU A 7 31.24 -26.75 -10.75
N LEU A 8 32.33 -26.01 -10.57
CA LEU A 8 32.30 -24.74 -9.81
C LEU A 8 31.46 -23.63 -10.48
N PHE A 9 31.32 -23.67 -11.81
CA PHE A 9 30.43 -22.77 -12.55
C PHE A 9 28.98 -23.28 -12.62
N GLU A 10 28.77 -24.60 -12.67
CA GLU A 10 27.43 -25.23 -12.53
C GLU A 10 26.82 -24.92 -11.15
N ILE A 11 27.61 -24.98 -10.06
CA ILE A 11 27.13 -24.70 -8.69
C ILE A 11 26.66 -23.24 -8.52
N LYS A 12 27.16 -22.29 -9.33
CA LYS A 12 26.72 -20.88 -9.28
C LYS A 12 25.47 -20.59 -10.13
N GLN A 13 25.03 -21.52 -10.97
CA GLN A 13 23.82 -21.36 -11.79
C GLN A 13 22.54 -21.78 -11.06
N ASP A 14 22.65 -22.44 -9.90
CA ASP A 14 21.50 -22.90 -9.11
C ASP A 14 20.85 -21.81 -8.22
N ASP A 15 21.27 -20.55 -8.36
CA ASP A 15 20.55 -19.39 -7.83
C ASP A 15 19.39 -18.94 -8.76
N GLU A 16 19.08 -19.69 -9.81
CA GLU A 16 17.78 -19.63 -10.50
C GLU A 16 16.67 -20.34 -9.70
N LYS A 17 16.69 -20.24 -8.37
CA LYS A 17 15.55 -20.63 -7.55
C LYS A 17 14.40 -19.64 -7.74
N ASN A 18 13.51 -20.06 -8.63
CA ASN A 18 12.06 -19.87 -8.52
C ASN A 18 11.48 -18.59 -9.14
N ASN A 19 11.80 -18.32 -10.40
CA ASN A 19 11.06 -17.39 -11.27
C ASN A 19 9.79 -18.02 -11.86
N GLN A 20 9.08 -18.90 -11.13
CA GLN A 20 7.69 -19.12 -11.49
C GLN A 20 6.96 -17.80 -11.28
N PRO A 21 6.26 -17.24 -12.29
CA PRO A 21 5.34 -16.15 -12.05
C PRO A 21 4.23 -16.72 -11.18
N THR A 22 4.42 -16.67 -9.86
CA THR A 22 3.30 -16.77 -8.91
C THR A 22 2.25 -15.85 -9.49
N ASN A 23 1.09 -16.42 -9.84
CA ASN A 23 -0.03 -15.69 -10.42
C ASN A 23 -0.52 -14.72 -9.35
N GLN A 24 0.22 -13.63 -9.22
CA GLN A 24 0.03 -12.57 -8.26
C GLN A 24 -1.18 -11.84 -8.77
N ASN A 25 -2.32 -12.07 -8.12
CA ASN A 25 -3.56 -11.41 -8.49
C ASN A 25 -3.51 -9.94 -8.00
N VAL A 26 -2.69 -9.15 -8.69
CA VAL A 26 -2.48 -7.73 -8.45
C VAL A 26 -3.81 -6.98 -8.52
N THR A 27 -4.69 -7.38 -9.43
CA THR A 27 -6.02 -6.78 -9.61
C THR A 27 -6.88 -6.92 -8.36
N THR A 28 -7.03 -8.14 -7.83
CA THR A 28 -7.77 -8.36 -6.58
C THR A 28 -7.15 -7.58 -5.42
N HIS A 29 -5.82 -7.47 -5.39
CA HIS A 29 -5.10 -6.70 -4.39
C HIS A 29 -5.41 -5.20 -4.42
N ILE A 30 -5.42 -4.62 -5.62
CA ILE A 30 -5.77 -3.21 -5.82
C ILE A 30 -7.24 -2.97 -5.47
N ILE A 31 -8.14 -3.85 -5.95
CA ILE A 31 -9.58 -3.71 -5.74
C ILE A 31 -9.92 -3.77 -4.26
N THR A 32 -9.39 -4.74 -3.52
CA THR A 32 -9.67 -4.87 -2.08
C THR A 32 -9.21 -3.64 -1.30
N ARG A 33 -8.06 -3.06 -1.66
CA ARG A 33 -7.57 -1.85 -1.00
C ARG A 33 -8.39 -0.60 -1.31
N LEU A 34 -8.76 -0.42 -2.57
CA LEU A 34 -9.64 0.65 -2.99
C LEU A 34 -11.01 0.52 -2.34
N ALA A 35 -11.55 -0.70 -2.27
CA ALA A 35 -12.81 -0.96 -1.60
C ALA A 35 -12.73 -0.55 -0.12
N LEU A 36 -11.74 -1.03 0.62
CA LEU A 36 -11.60 -0.72 2.05
C LEU A 36 -11.49 0.79 2.30
N ILE A 37 -10.65 1.51 1.56
CA ILE A 37 -10.49 2.94 1.75
C ILE A 37 -11.75 3.72 1.35
N ILE A 38 -12.39 3.38 0.23
CA ILE A 38 -13.58 4.08 -0.26
C ILE A 38 -14.78 3.83 0.66
N PHE A 39 -15.09 2.57 0.97
CA PHE A 39 -16.23 2.23 1.83
C PHE A 39 -16.04 2.77 3.26
N GLY A 40 -14.82 2.66 3.81
CA GLY A 40 -14.50 3.24 5.12
C GLY A 40 -14.72 4.75 5.13
N THR A 41 -14.17 5.46 4.14
CA THR A 41 -14.36 6.93 4.01
C THR A 41 -15.83 7.30 3.86
N LEU A 42 -16.57 6.59 3.01
CA LEU A 42 -17.99 6.87 2.77
C LEU A 42 -18.81 6.67 4.05
N GLY A 43 -18.51 5.64 4.85
CA GLY A 43 -19.11 5.41 6.15
C GLY A 43 -18.91 6.59 7.11
N PHE A 44 -17.68 7.11 7.19
CA PHE A 44 -17.39 8.31 7.99
C PHE A 44 -18.09 9.55 7.45
N VAL A 45 -18.15 9.74 6.13
CA VAL A 45 -18.87 10.85 5.50
C VAL A 45 -20.36 10.81 5.85
N ILE A 46 -21.01 9.64 5.76
CA ILE A 46 -22.41 9.46 6.13
C ILE A 46 -22.63 9.72 7.63
N ALA A 47 -21.69 9.29 8.49
CA ALA A 47 -21.77 9.58 9.92
C ALA A 47 -21.67 11.10 10.18
N MET A 48 -20.76 11.79 9.49
CA MET A 48 -20.59 13.24 9.59
C MET A 48 -21.82 14.02 9.13
N THR A 49 -22.54 13.58 8.10
CA THR A 49 -23.75 14.29 7.62
C THR A 49 -24.93 14.17 8.59
N GLN A 50 -24.94 13.15 9.44
CA GLN A 50 -25.97 12.93 10.47
C GLN A 50 -25.58 13.50 11.84
N ALA A 51 -24.29 13.75 12.04
CA ALA A 51 -23.75 14.28 13.29
C ALA A 51 -24.19 15.73 13.55
N LYS A 52 -24.34 16.09 14.82
CA LYS A 52 -24.71 17.44 15.26
C LYS A 52 -23.60 18.06 16.09
N GLY A 53 -23.39 19.36 15.95
CA GLY A 53 -22.39 20.09 16.72
C GLY A 53 -20.97 19.56 16.49
N TRP A 54 -20.24 19.31 17.57
CA TRP A 54 -18.83 18.92 17.54
C TRP A 54 -18.58 17.46 17.16
N ASP A 55 -19.62 16.63 17.14
CA ASP A 55 -19.50 15.20 16.82
C ASP A 55 -18.98 14.98 15.39
N ALA A 56 -19.37 15.87 14.45
CA ALA A 56 -18.87 15.83 13.07
C ALA A 56 -17.35 15.99 13.00
N LEU A 57 -16.78 16.86 13.85
CA LEU A 57 -15.33 17.04 13.96
C LEU A 57 -14.66 15.80 14.56
N GLY A 58 -15.30 15.15 15.54
CA GLY A 58 -14.85 13.87 16.08
C GLY A 58 -14.78 12.79 15.00
N TYR A 59 -15.83 12.62 14.20
CA TYR A 59 -15.84 11.68 13.07
C TYR A 59 -14.78 12.01 12.02
N PHE A 60 -14.52 13.29 11.76
CA PHE A 60 -13.42 13.70 10.89
C PHE A 60 -12.06 13.23 11.41
N PHE A 61 -11.77 13.40 12.71
CA PHE A 61 -10.54 12.89 13.31
C PHE A 61 -10.45 11.36 13.27
N PHE A 62 -11.55 10.65 13.58
CA PHE A 62 -11.57 9.19 13.46
C PHE A 62 -11.33 8.71 12.03
N MET A 63 -11.86 9.41 11.04
CA MET A 63 -11.60 9.14 9.63
C MET A 63 -10.11 9.29 9.30
N MET A 64 -9.48 10.38 9.75
CA MET A 64 -8.04 10.61 9.56
C MET A 64 -7.19 9.53 10.22
N ILE A 65 -7.54 9.11 11.44
CA ILE A 65 -6.86 8.00 12.14
C ILE A 65 -7.03 6.69 11.36
N PHE A 66 -8.24 6.39 10.90
CA PHE A 66 -8.51 5.22 10.07
C PHE A 66 -7.63 5.21 8.82
N HIS A 67 -7.52 6.35 8.12
CA HIS A 67 -6.65 6.51 6.95
C HIS A 67 -5.18 6.33 7.29
N ALA A 68 -4.70 6.87 8.41
CA ALA A 68 -3.33 6.72 8.87
C ALA A 68 -2.99 5.25 9.21
N VAL A 69 -3.87 4.56 9.93
CA VAL A 69 -3.72 3.13 10.26
C VAL A 69 -3.74 2.29 8.99
N TRP A 70 -4.63 2.60 8.05
CA TRP A 70 -4.69 1.92 6.76
C TRP A 70 -3.40 2.11 5.94
N LEU A 71 -2.87 3.33 5.90
CA LEU A 71 -1.60 3.61 5.24
C LEU A 71 -0.45 2.83 5.89
N LEU A 72 -0.40 2.77 7.22
CA LEU A 72 0.60 2.01 7.95
C LEU A 72 0.55 0.52 7.58
N PHE A 73 -0.63 -0.07 7.46
CA PHE A 73 -0.79 -1.45 7.00
C PHE A 73 -0.15 -1.68 5.62
N ILE A 74 -0.37 -0.77 4.67
CA ILE A 74 0.20 -0.86 3.32
C ILE A 74 1.73 -0.71 3.36
N ILE A 75 2.27 0.17 4.22
CA ILE A 75 3.71 0.33 4.41
C ILE A 75 4.33 -0.98 4.96
N ILE A 76 3.76 -1.53 6.03
CA ILE A 76 4.22 -2.79 6.62
C ILE A 76 4.21 -3.90 5.56
N GLU A 77 3.11 -4.02 4.81
CA GLU A 77 2.99 -5.01 3.75
C GLU A 77 4.06 -4.81 2.66
N THR A 78 4.39 -3.57 2.31
CA THR A 78 5.45 -3.25 1.34
C THR A 78 6.81 -3.81 1.78
N ILE A 79 7.12 -3.68 3.07
CA ILE A 79 8.36 -4.22 3.67
C ILE A 79 8.37 -5.76 3.59
N PHE A 80 7.27 -6.42 3.92
CA PHE A 80 7.15 -7.88 3.78
C PHE A 80 7.25 -8.35 2.32
N LEU A 81 6.68 -7.59 1.37
CA LEU A 81 6.74 -7.90 -0.06
C LEU A 81 8.16 -7.71 -0.63
N GLN A 82 8.95 -6.80 -0.05
CA GLN A 82 10.35 -6.63 -0.40
C GLN A 82 11.18 -7.87 -0.01
N GLY A 83 10.94 -8.44 1.17
CA GLY A 83 11.64 -9.65 1.62
C GLY A 83 11.21 -10.94 0.92
N SER A 84 10.00 -10.99 0.35
CA SER A 84 9.42 -12.19 -0.28
C SER A 84 9.57 -12.24 -1.81
N GLY A 85 10.32 -11.32 -2.42
CA GLY A 85 10.56 -11.31 -3.88
C GLY A 85 9.34 -10.91 -4.71
N LYS A 86 8.23 -10.48 -4.09
CA LYS A 86 6.98 -10.11 -4.77
C LYS A 86 7.01 -8.65 -5.26
N VAL A 87 7.93 -8.38 -6.18
CA VAL A 87 8.26 -7.03 -6.67
C VAL A 87 7.06 -6.31 -7.29
N LYS A 88 6.18 -7.02 -8.01
CA LYS A 88 5.00 -6.41 -8.66
C LYS A 88 4.01 -5.86 -7.64
N LEU A 89 3.64 -6.64 -6.61
CA LEU A 89 2.75 -6.16 -5.54
C LEU A 89 3.40 -5.00 -4.77
N ARG A 90 4.69 -5.12 -4.42
CA ARG A 90 5.43 -4.06 -3.74
C ARG A 90 5.35 -2.73 -4.50
N ASN A 91 5.61 -2.75 -5.81
CA ASN A 91 5.58 -1.54 -6.62
C ASN A 91 4.17 -0.92 -6.64
N VAL A 92 3.12 -1.73 -6.68
CA VAL A 92 1.74 -1.25 -6.56
C VAL A 92 1.47 -0.60 -5.20
N ASN A 93 1.95 -1.18 -4.10
CA ASN A 93 1.85 -0.55 -2.78
C ASN A 93 2.53 0.81 -2.75
N LEU A 94 3.74 0.90 -3.31
CA LEU A 94 4.51 2.14 -3.34
C LEU A 94 3.78 3.23 -4.14
N VAL A 95 3.20 2.89 -5.29
CA VAL A 95 2.35 3.82 -6.05
C VAL A 95 1.15 4.25 -5.22
N PHE A 96 0.49 3.32 -4.53
CA PHE A 96 -0.68 3.61 -3.70
C PHE A 96 -0.34 4.55 -2.53
N ILE A 97 0.78 4.30 -1.84
CA ILE A 97 1.31 5.15 -0.77
C ILE A 97 1.59 6.56 -1.32
N SER A 98 2.31 6.66 -2.43
CA SER A 98 2.63 7.96 -3.05
C SER A 98 1.38 8.75 -3.43
N VAL A 99 0.40 8.11 -4.04
CA VAL A 99 -0.88 8.76 -4.40
C VAL A 99 -1.61 9.25 -3.16
N LEU A 100 -1.72 8.44 -2.10
CA LEU A 100 -2.36 8.85 -0.85
C LEU A 100 -1.63 10.05 -0.22
N LEU A 101 -0.30 10.00 -0.13
CA LEU A 101 0.50 11.09 0.44
C LEU A 101 0.35 12.38 -0.37
N ILE A 102 0.28 12.31 -1.69
CA ILE A 102 0.03 13.48 -2.54
C ILE A 102 -1.37 14.07 -2.26
N ILE A 103 -2.41 13.23 -2.17
CA ILE A 103 -3.77 13.68 -1.87
C ILE A 103 -3.81 14.40 -0.51
N TYR A 104 -3.23 13.81 0.53
CA TYR A 104 -3.16 14.45 1.86
C TYR A 104 -2.25 15.66 1.91
N GLY A 105 -1.13 15.64 1.18
CA GLY A 105 -0.21 16.77 1.09
C GLY A 105 -0.87 17.99 0.43
N ILE A 106 -1.56 17.78 -0.68
CA ILE A 106 -2.34 18.84 -1.34
C ILE A 106 -3.51 19.29 -0.45
N GLY A 107 -4.26 18.36 0.13
CA GLY A 107 -5.40 18.68 1.00
C GLY A 107 -5.00 19.51 2.23
N SER A 108 -3.91 19.12 2.89
CA SER A 108 -3.35 19.87 4.02
C SER A 108 -2.78 21.22 3.58
N GLY A 109 -2.09 21.29 2.44
CA GLY A 109 -1.59 22.55 1.88
C GLY A 109 -2.70 23.54 1.53
N VAL A 110 -3.83 23.08 0.99
CA VAL A 110 -5.00 23.93 0.71
C VAL A 110 -5.71 24.37 2.00
N PHE A 111 -5.74 23.51 3.02
CA PHE A 111 -6.39 23.82 4.30
C PHE A 111 -5.56 24.77 5.17
N LEU A 112 -4.23 24.57 5.23
CA LEU A 112 -3.29 25.35 6.03
C LEU A 112 -2.73 26.58 5.30
N GLY A 113 -2.79 26.60 3.96
CA GLY A 113 -2.23 27.65 3.11
C GLY A 113 -3.21 28.72 2.66
N ARG A 114 -4.43 28.77 3.21
CA ARG A 114 -5.31 29.94 3.06
C ARG A 114 -4.84 31.04 4.02
N PRO A 115 -4.51 32.26 3.55
CA PRO A 115 -4.27 33.41 4.42
C PRO A 115 -5.54 33.79 5.21
#